data_AF-A0A202C967-F1
#
_entry.id   AF-A0A202C967-F1
#
_cell.length_a   1.000
_cell.length_b   1.000
_cell.length_c   1.000
_cell.angle_alpha   90.00
_cell.angle_beta   90.00
_cell.angle_gamma   90.00
#
_symmetry.space_group_name_H-M   'P 1'
#
loop_
_entity.id
_entity.type
_entity.pdbx_description
1 polymer ?
#
loop_
_entity_poly.entity_id
_entity_poly.type
_entity_poly.pdbx_seq_one_letter_code
_entity_poly.pdbx_strand_id
1 'polypeptide(L)'
;MIYQIVFAGDPQSSFTKINNDVIISGSSPTSIITKTITLVESQQVLVVADGRYFPYSKNGIAQVNIQIDNNNSYSSNAIIDWTNSSNAVQHTFNCIATTTLSAGTHTIKLIGFAHPSTSNTNFKVGGGTGLSILINPAPNIISSGLTSDSPGSVSKVGEEC
;
A
#
# COMPACT_ATOMS: atom_id res chain seq x y z
N MET A 1 38.32 -2.15 -8.40
CA MET A 1 37.24 -1.55 -7.61
C MET A 1 36.01 -2.41 -7.81
N ILE A 2 35.57 -3.14 -6.78
CA ILE A 2 34.41 -4.03 -6.85
C ILE A 2 33.21 -3.19 -6.44
N TYR A 3 32.23 -3.00 -7.34
CA TYR A 3 30.97 -2.36 -7.00
C TYR A 3 30.09 -3.43 -6.34
N GLN A 4 29.78 -3.25 -5.06
CA GLN A 4 28.78 -4.07 -4.39
C GLN A 4 27.41 -3.49 -4.73
N ILE A 5 26.66 -4.19 -5.58
CA ILE A 5 25.25 -3.86 -5.81
C ILE A 5 24.50 -4.24 -4.54
N VAL A 6 23.95 -3.24 -3.85
CA VAL A 6 23.05 -3.45 -2.71
C VAL A 6 21.62 -3.38 -3.25
N PHE A 7 20.87 -4.46 -3.14
CA PHE A 7 19.45 -4.47 -3.48
C PHE A 7 18.64 -4.07 -2.23
N ALA A 8 17.56 -3.31 -2.42
CA ALA A 8 16.66 -2.94 -1.32
C ALA A 8 15.92 -4.16 -0.72
N GLY A 9 15.85 -5.27 -1.47
CA GLY A 9 15.33 -6.56 -1.06
C GLY A 9 15.68 -7.64 -2.09
N ASP A 10 15.22 -8.86 -1.85
CA ASP A 10 15.42 -10.02 -2.73
C ASP A 10 14.84 -9.76 -4.14
N PRO A 11 15.42 -10.32 -5.22
CA PRO A 11 14.88 -10.22 -6.59
C PRO A 11 13.39 -10.56 -6.77
N GLN A 12 12.79 -11.31 -5.85
CA GLN A 12 11.36 -11.61 -5.83
C GLN A 12 10.47 -10.42 -5.41
N SER A 13 11.08 -9.35 -4.91
CA SER A 13 10.41 -8.09 -4.59
C SER A 13 9.79 -7.47 -5.84
N SER A 14 8.63 -6.83 -5.71
CA SER A 14 7.92 -6.27 -6.85
C SER A 14 7.07 -5.07 -6.49
N PHE A 15 6.82 -4.22 -7.48
CA PHE A 15 5.88 -3.11 -7.39
C PHE A 15 4.82 -3.24 -8.48
N THR A 16 3.56 -3.06 -8.12
CA THR A 16 2.43 -3.05 -9.05
C THR A 16 1.56 -1.83 -8.78
N LYS A 17 1.01 -1.21 -9.82
CA LYS A 17 0.07 -0.09 -9.70
C LYS A 17 -1.14 -0.27 -10.59
N ILE A 18 -2.28 0.31 -10.21
CA ILE A 18 -3.45 0.44 -11.08
C ILE A 18 -3.35 1.71 -11.93
N ASN A 19 -3.80 1.64 -13.18
CA ASN A 19 -3.77 2.81 -14.09
C ASN A 19 -5.08 3.60 -14.11
N ASN A 20 -6.19 2.97 -13.72
CA ASN A 20 -7.52 3.56 -13.71
C ASN A 20 -8.13 3.45 -12.31
N ASP A 21 -9.11 4.30 -12.04
CA ASP A 21 -9.87 4.22 -10.79
C ASP A 21 -10.63 2.89 -10.68
N VAL A 22 -10.66 2.34 -9.47
CA VAL A 22 -11.46 1.15 -9.13
C VAL A 22 -12.63 1.58 -8.24
N ILE A 23 -13.85 1.27 -8.66
CA ILE A 23 -15.05 1.51 -7.84
C ILE A 23 -15.20 0.39 -6.82
N ILE A 24 -15.35 0.76 -5.55
CA ILE A 24 -15.63 -0.15 -4.45
C ILE A 24 -17.11 -0.02 -4.07
N SER A 25 -17.85 -1.12 -4.21
CA SER A 25 -19.30 -1.14 -4.03
C SER A 25 -19.67 -2.04 -2.84
N GLY A 26 -19.95 -1.43 -1.69
CA GLY A 26 -20.45 -2.13 -0.51
C GLY A 26 -19.38 -2.77 0.36
N SER A 27 -19.84 -3.59 1.32
CA SER A 27 -19.02 -4.13 2.42
C SER A 27 -18.27 -5.43 2.10
N SER A 28 -18.53 -6.05 0.95
CA SER A 28 -17.76 -7.21 0.50
C SER A 28 -16.38 -6.77 0.00
N PRO A 29 -15.28 -7.39 0.46
CA PRO A 29 -13.94 -7.08 -0.01
C PRO A 29 -13.80 -7.18 -1.53
N THR A 30 -13.42 -6.06 -2.16
CA THR A 30 -13.08 -6.00 -3.59
C THR A 30 -11.57 -5.96 -3.73
N SER A 31 -11.01 -6.82 -4.58
CA SER A 31 -9.57 -6.81 -4.88
C SER A 31 -9.23 -5.66 -5.83
N ILE A 32 -8.30 -4.79 -5.42
CA ILE A 32 -7.84 -3.64 -6.18
C ILE A 32 -6.56 -4.01 -6.95
N ILE A 33 -5.60 -4.60 -6.25
CA ILE A 33 -4.37 -5.18 -6.81
C ILE A 33 -4.26 -6.60 -6.27
N THR A 34 -3.90 -7.55 -7.13
CA THR A 34 -3.58 -8.93 -6.74
C THR A 34 -2.20 -9.26 -7.30
N LYS A 35 -1.32 -9.80 -6.46
CA LYS A 35 -0.01 -10.27 -6.84
C LYS A 35 0.29 -11.61 -6.18
N THR A 36 0.91 -12.50 -6.95
CA THR A 36 1.41 -13.76 -6.44
C THR A 36 2.93 -13.71 -6.35
N ILE A 37 3.46 -14.22 -5.25
CA ILE A 37 4.90 -14.46 -5.06
C ILE A 37 5.12 -15.94 -4.78
N THR A 38 6.30 -16.45 -5.13
CA THR A 38 6.72 -17.82 -4.82
C THR A 38 8.04 -17.76 -4.09
N LEU A 39 8.06 -18.25 -2.86
CA LEU A 39 9.23 -18.28 -1.98
C LEU A 39 9.80 -19.69 -1.97
N VAL A 40 11.13 -19.81 -2.06
CA VAL A 40 11.81 -21.12 -2.05
C VAL A 40 12.14 -21.60 -0.64
N GLU A 41 12.10 -20.68 0.32
CA GLU A 41 12.33 -20.91 1.74
C GLU A 41 11.48 -19.93 2.57
N SER A 42 11.56 -20.00 3.90
CA SER A 42 10.88 -19.04 4.76
C SER A 42 11.56 -17.67 4.68
N GLN A 43 10.82 -16.62 4.31
CA GLN A 43 11.38 -15.27 4.09
C GLN A 43 10.52 -14.19 4.76
N GLN A 44 11.15 -13.08 5.15
CA GLN A 44 10.44 -11.92 5.68
C GLN A 44 9.82 -11.13 4.53
N VAL A 45 8.57 -10.72 4.70
CA VAL A 45 7.81 -9.99 3.68
C VAL A 45 7.26 -8.71 4.29
N LEU A 46 7.65 -7.57 3.72
CA LEU A 46 7.06 -6.26 3.96
C LEU A 46 6.22 -5.89 2.74
N VAL A 47 4.96 -5.53 2.97
CA VAL A 47 4.05 -5.05 1.93
C VAL A 47 3.61 -3.64 2.28
N VAL A 48 3.71 -2.73 1.33
CA VAL A 48 3.27 -1.34 1.49
C VAL A 48 2.36 -0.99 0.34
N ALA A 49 1.20 -0.43 0.63
CA ALA A 49 0.30 0.14 -0.35
C ALA A 49 0.09 1.62 -0.07
N ASP A 50 0.18 2.43 -1.12
CA ASP A 50 -0.03 3.87 -1.08
C ASP A 50 -1.00 4.28 -2.18
N GLY A 51 -1.89 5.22 -1.89
CA GLY A 51 -2.92 5.59 -2.84
C GLY A 51 -3.84 6.68 -2.37
N ARG A 52 -4.99 6.80 -3.04
CA ARG A 52 -6.00 7.83 -2.79
C ARG A 52 -7.40 7.24 -2.79
N TYR A 53 -8.22 7.65 -1.84
CA TYR A 53 -9.67 7.47 -1.88
C TYR A 53 -10.36 8.70 -2.45
N PHE A 54 -11.46 8.46 -3.14
CA PHE A 54 -12.38 9.50 -3.58
C PHE A 54 -13.77 9.16 -3.05
N PRO A 55 -14.47 10.11 -2.42
CA PRO A 55 -15.89 9.93 -2.16
C PRO A 55 -16.61 9.75 -3.50
N TYR A 56 -17.69 8.99 -3.47
CA TYR A 56 -18.50 8.74 -4.66
C TYR A 56 -19.97 9.02 -4.37
N SER A 57 -20.90 8.27 -4.96
CA SER A 57 -22.32 8.61 -4.93
C SER A 57 -22.99 8.46 -3.56
N LYS A 58 -22.37 7.74 -2.60
CA LYS A 58 -22.88 7.59 -1.24
C LYS A 58 -21.75 7.73 -0.22
N ASN A 59 -21.79 8.81 0.56
CA ASN A 59 -20.84 9.04 1.64
C ASN A 59 -20.98 7.98 2.74
N GLY A 60 -19.85 7.68 3.38
CA GLY A 60 -19.77 6.87 4.57
C GLY A 60 -18.32 6.52 4.86
N ILE A 61 -18.08 5.36 5.45
CA ILE A 61 -16.75 4.95 5.88
C ILE A 61 -16.16 4.00 4.84
N ALA A 62 -15.03 4.41 4.25
CA ALA A 62 -14.25 3.62 3.32
C ALA A 62 -13.02 3.04 4.01
N GLN A 63 -12.67 1.80 3.66
CA GLN A 63 -11.53 1.10 4.22
C GLN A 63 -10.74 0.38 3.12
N VAL A 64 -9.41 0.43 3.20
CA VAL A 64 -8.53 -0.54 2.51
C VAL A 64 -7.56 -1.18 3.50
N ASN A 65 -7.16 -2.41 3.19
CA ASN A 65 -6.07 -3.10 3.86
C ASN A 65 -5.40 -4.10 2.92
N ILE A 66 -4.25 -4.60 3.35
CA ILE A 66 -3.52 -5.66 2.67
C ILE A 66 -4.01 -7.01 3.19
N GLN A 67 -4.20 -7.94 2.28
CA GLN A 67 -4.57 -9.32 2.54
C GLN A 67 -3.47 -10.25 2.03
N ILE A 68 -2.99 -11.16 2.86
CA ILE A 68 -2.01 -12.19 2.49
C ILE A 68 -2.66 -13.55 2.74
N ASP A 69 -2.81 -14.37 1.70
CA ASP A 69 -3.46 -15.69 1.74
C ASP A 69 -4.83 -15.68 2.43
N ASN A 70 -5.64 -14.69 2.10
CA ASN A 70 -6.96 -14.43 2.70
C ASN A 70 -6.94 -14.03 4.18
N ASN A 71 -5.76 -13.75 4.75
CA ASN A 71 -5.59 -13.23 6.10
C ASN A 71 -5.20 -11.74 6.08
N ASN A 72 -5.97 -10.92 6.78
CA ASN A 72 -5.76 -9.47 6.89
C ASN A 72 -5.10 -9.08 8.21
N SER A 73 -4.84 -10.03 9.12
CA SER A 73 -4.32 -9.73 10.46
C SER A 73 -2.91 -9.11 10.46
N TYR A 74 -2.18 -9.28 9.36
CA TYR A 74 -0.83 -8.71 9.19
C TYR A 74 -0.84 -7.23 8.82
N SER A 75 -1.99 -6.68 8.39
CA SER A 75 -2.11 -5.34 7.82
C SER A 75 -2.62 -4.32 8.81
N SER A 76 -2.15 -3.08 8.69
CA SER A 76 -2.88 -1.92 9.19
C SER A 76 -4.16 -1.70 8.39
N ASN A 77 -5.16 -1.07 9.02
CA ASN A 77 -6.37 -0.62 8.35
C ASN A 77 -6.24 0.87 8.03
N ALA A 78 -6.32 1.24 6.75
CA ALA A 78 -6.52 2.64 6.39
C ALA A 78 -8.02 2.89 6.23
N ILE A 79 -8.53 3.89 6.94
CA ILE A 79 -9.96 4.19 7.05
C ILE A 79 -10.14 5.69 6.85
N ILE A 80 -11.16 6.07 6.10
CA ILE A 80 -11.65 7.45 6.00
C ILE A 80 -13.15 7.46 6.23
N ASP A 81 -13.63 8.45 6.98
CA ASP A 81 -15.04 8.62 7.30
C ASP A 81 -15.57 9.94 6.71
N TRP A 82 -16.49 9.82 5.75
CA TRP A 82 -17.21 10.97 5.18
C TRP A 82 -18.67 11.08 5.65
N THR A 83 -19.12 10.26 6.60
CA THR A 83 -20.53 10.19 7.05
C THR A 83 -21.10 11.55 7.41
N ASN A 84 -20.33 12.38 8.10
CA ASN A 84 -20.74 13.70 8.56
C ASN A 84 -20.16 14.86 7.74
N SER A 85 -19.55 14.57 6.59
CA SER A 85 -18.96 15.61 5.75
C SER A 85 -20.02 16.26 4.84
N SER A 86 -20.14 17.58 4.93
CA SER A 86 -20.91 18.40 3.98
C SER A 86 -20.17 18.66 2.66
N ASN A 87 -18.86 18.42 2.64
CA ASN A 87 -18.01 18.53 1.46
C ASN A 87 -16.99 17.39 1.48
N ALA A 88 -17.43 16.20 1.04
CA ALA A 88 -16.55 15.04 0.99
C ALA A 88 -15.49 15.26 -0.10
N VAL A 89 -14.21 15.12 0.27
CA VAL A 89 -13.07 15.32 -0.62
C VAL A 89 -12.16 14.11 -0.65
N GLN A 90 -11.27 14.09 -1.64
CA GLN A 90 -10.25 13.05 -1.81
C GLN A 90 -9.26 13.05 -0.63
N HIS A 91 -8.84 11.86 -0.18
CA HIS A 91 -7.77 11.69 0.82
C HIS A 91 -6.76 10.64 0.36
N THR A 92 -5.52 10.76 0.83
CA THR A 92 -4.49 9.73 0.65
C THR A 92 -4.65 8.60 1.68
N PHE A 93 -4.11 7.44 1.38
CA PHE A 93 -3.97 6.35 2.35
C PHE A 93 -2.61 5.67 2.23
N ASN A 94 -2.22 5.03 3.33
CA ASN A 94 -1.12 4.08 3.38
C ASN A 94 -1.56 2.84 4.17
N CYS A 95 -1.27 1.65 3.65
CA CYS A 95 -1.41 0.38 4.37
C CYS A 95 -0.06 -0.31 4.41
N ILE A 96 0.27 -0.90 5.55
CA ILE A 96 1.51 -1.65 5.74
C ILE A 96 1.15 -3.01 6.30
N ALA A 97 1.73 -4.06 5.76
CA ALA A 97 1.69 -5.39 6.34
C ALA A 97 3.10 -5.97 6.44
N THR A 98 3.40 -6.68 7.53
CA THR A 98 4.68 -7.36 7.72
C THR A 98 4.43 -8.75 8.29
N THR A 99 5.09 -9.76 7.72
CA THR A 99 5.01 -11.13 8.21
C THR A 99 6.19 -11.96 7.71
N THR A 100 6.36 -13.15 8.26
CA THR A 100 7.24 -14.17 7.71
C THR A 100 6.37 -15.21 7.01
N LEU A 101 6.66 -15.48 5.75
CA LEU A 101 5.97 -16.50 4.96
C LEU A 101 6.89 -17.70 4.77
N SER A 102 6.32 -18.90 4.85
CA SER A 102 7.04 -20.15 4.58
C SER A 102 7.43 -20.27 3.10
N ALA A 103 8.20 -21.31 2.75
CA ALA A 103 8.33 -21.70 1.35
C ALA A 103 6.94 -21.99 0.76
N GLY A 104 6.70 -21.58 -0.48
CA GLY A 104 5.43 -21.78 -1.15
C GLY A 104 4.98 -20.61 -2.00
N THR A 105 3.78 -20.72 -2.56
CA THR A 105 3.14 -19.67 -3.35
C THR A 105 2.13 -18.94 -2.50
N HIS A 106 2.26 -17.62 -2.43
CA HIS A 106 1.44 -16.73 -1.62
C HIS A 106 0.74 -15.70 -2.48
N THR A 107 -0.52 -15.39 -2.13
CA THR A 107 -1.31 -14.35 -2.79
C THR A 107 -1.43 -13.13 -1.90
N ILE A 108 -0.93 -12.01 -2.38
CA ILE A 108 -0.96 -10.71 -1.71
C ILE A 108 -1.93 -9.81 -2.48
N LYS A 109 -2.87 -9.20 -1.76
CA LYS A 109 -3.88 -8.32 -2.35
C LYS A 109 -3.94 -7.00 -1.59
N LEU A 110 -4.16 -5.91 -2.32
CA LEU A 110 -4.76 -4.71 -1.76
C LEU A 110 -6.27 -4.85 -1.96
N ILE A 111 -7.04 -4.80 -0.87
CA ILE A 111 -8.50 -4.91 -0.92
C ILE A 111 -9.16 -3.65 -0.36
N GLY A 112 -10.33 -3.32 -0.88
CA GLY A 112 -11.17 -2.22 -0.40
C GLY A 112 -12.60 -2.66 -0.14
N PHE A 113 -13.24 -2.06 0.86
CA PHE A 113 -14.64 -2.29 1.19
C PHE A 113 -15.22 -1.11 2.00
N ALA A 114 -16.53 -0.95 1.95
CA ALA A 114 -17.25 -0.07 2.86
C ALA A 114 -17.24 -0.69 4.27
N HIS A 115 -17.02 0.13 5.30
CA HIS A 115 -17.10 -0.35 6.67
C HIS A 115 -18.50 -0.93 6.97
N PRO A 116 -18.62 -2.03 7.74
CA PRO A 116 -19.91 -2.67 8.00
C PRO A 116 -20.99 -1.76 8.60
N SER A 117 -20.60 -0.72 9.36
CA SER A 117 -21.55 0.26 9.91
C SER A 117 -22.16 1.20 8.85
N THR A 118 -21.57 1.26 7.65
CA THR A 118 -22.04 2.09 6.53
C THR A 118 -22.03 1.28 5.24
N SER A 119 -22.66 0.10 5.25
CA SER A 119 -22.62 -0.89 4.16
C SER A 119 -23.14 -0.39 2.80
N ASN A 120 -23.93 0.67 2.77
CA ASN A 120 -24.43 1.30 1.55
C ASN A 120 -23.46 2.32 0.92
N THR A 121 -22.28 2.54 1.50
CA THR A 121 -21.25 3.46 1.01
C THR A 121 -20.64 2.92 -0.29
N ASN A 122 -20.21 3.84 -1.14
CA ASN A 122 -19.30 3.53 -2.23
C ASN A 122 -18.23 4.61 -2.35
N PHE A 123 -17.07 4.21 -2.87
CA PHE A 123 -15.93 5.09 -3.06
C PHE A 123 -15.11 4.61 -4.24
N LYS A 124 -14.17 5.44 -4.70
CA LYS A 124 -13.16 5.02 -5.67
C LYS A 124 -11.80 4.95 -5.01
N VAL A 125 -11.00 3.99 -5.47
CA VAL A 125 -9.55 3.97 -5.26
C VAL A 125 -8.90 4.47 -6.53
N GLY A 126 -8.11 5.54 -6.43
CA GLY A 126 -7.62 6.26 -7.58
C GLY A 126 -6.55 5.54 -8.39
N GLY A 127 -6.55 5.80 -9.70
CA GLY A 127 -5.41 5.50 -10.56
C GLY A 127 -4.10 6.05 -9.97
N GLY A 128 -3.04 5.26 -10.12
CA GLY A 128 -1.73 5.49 -9.50
C GLY A 128 -1.54 4.83 -8.14
N THR A 129 -2.59 4.27 -7.52
CA THR A 129 -2.45 3.47 -6.29
C THR A 129 -1.47 2.31 -6.52
N GLY A 130 -0.49 2.19 -5.62
CA GLY A 130 0.60 1.24 -5.68
C GLY A 130 0.52 0.15 -4.60
N LEU A 131 1.16 -0.98 -4.89
CA LEU A 131 1.43 -2.06 -3.96
C LEU A 131 2.88 -2.51 -4.17
N SER A 132 3.72 -2.24 -3.18
CA SER A 132 5.10 -2.71 -3.08
C SER A 132 5.15 -3.95 -2.20
N ILE A 133 5.83 -4.98 -2.67
CA ILE A 133 6.15 -6.21 -1.94
C ILE A 133 7.66 -6.30 -1.89
N LEU A 134 8.21 -6.25 -0.68
CA LEU A 134 9.63 -6.31 -0.41
C LEU A 134 9.94 -7.59 0.36
N ILE A 135 10.73 -8.45 -0.24
CA ILE A 135 11.15 -9.75 0.32
C ILE A 135 12.54 -9.57 0.92
N ASN A 136 12.75 -10.06 2.14
CA ASN A 136 13.98 -9.87 2.92
C ASN A 136 14.48 -8.41 2.85
N PRO A 137 13.67 -7.44 3.31
CA PRO A 137 14.03 -6.02 3.25
C PRO A 137 15.42 -5.79 3.87
N ALA A 138 16.29 -5.10 3.14
CA ALA A 138 17.65 -4.87 3.60
C ALA A 138 17.62 -4.11 4.94
N PRO A 139 18.41 -4.52 5.96
CA PRO A 139 18.42 -3.85 7.26
C PRO A 139 18.97 -2.41 7.17
N ASN A 140 19.76 -2.12 6.14
CA ASN A 140 20.29 -0.80 5.84
C ASN A 140 20.30 -0.58 4.33
N ILE A 141 19.90 0.62 3.90
CA ILE A 141 20.05 1.08 2.51
C ILE A 141 21.10 2.19 2.53
N ILE A 142 22.24 1.96 1.89
CA ILE A 142 23.26 2.99 1.68
C ILE A 142 22.93 3.68 0.35
N SER A 143 22.46 4.93 0.42
CA SER A 143 22.34 5.78 -0.76
C SER A 143 23.63 6.58 -0.92
N SER A 144 24.24 6.52 -2.10
CA SER A 144 25.29 7.44 -2.51
C SER A 144 24.78 8.25 -3.72
N GLY A 145 24.85 9.57 -3.61
CA GLY A 145 24.64 10.47 -4.75
C GLY A 145 25.94 10.63 -5.54
N LEU A 146 25.84 10.95 -6.82
CA LEU A 146 27.00 11.45 -7.57
C LEU A 146 27.34 12.85 -7.08
N THR A 147 28.62 13.24 -7.11
CA THR A 147 29.05 14.61 -6.73
C THR A 147 28.40 15.71 -7.56
N SER A 148 27.79 15.36 -8.70
CA SER A 148 27.02 16.24 -9.58
C SER A 148 25.51 16.25 -9.32
N ASP A 149 25.00 15.40 -8.43
CA ASP A 149 23.58 15.45 -8.06
C ASP A 149 23.35 16.75 -7.27
N SER A 150 22.53 17.62 -7.84
CA SER A 150 22.08 18.80 -7.12
C SER A 150 21.22 18.33 -5.94
N PRO A 151 21.46 18.81 -4.70
CA PRO A 151 20.53 18.56 -3.62
C PRO A 151 19.20 19.17 -4.02
N GLY A 152 18.21 18.34 -4.35
CA GLY A 152 16.84 18.79 -4.45
C GLY A 152 16.50 19.44 -3.12
N SER A 153 16.24 20.74 -3.14
CA SER A 153 15.96 21.53 -1.95
C SER A 153 14.69 21.02 -1.29
N VAL A 154 14.84 20.10 -0.33
CA VAL A 154 13.84 19.89 0.71
C VAL A 154 14.03 21.06 1.68
N SER A 155 13.26 22.13 1.49
CA SER A 155 13.16 23.16 2.52
C SER A 155 12.68 22.49 3.79
N LYS A 156 13.55 22.43 4.81
CA LYS A 156 13.15 22.13 6.17
C LYS A 156 11.99 23.06 6.53
N VAL A 157 10.78 22.53 6.66
CA VAL A 157 9.75 23.22 7.44
C VAL A 157 10.23 23.06 8.88
N GLY A 158 10.63 24.18 9.47
CA GLY A 158 11.24 24.22 10.80
C GLY A 158 10.30 23.70 11.88
N GLU A 159 10.91 23.04 12.86
CA GLU A 159 10.38 22.91 14.20
C GLU A 159 10.42 24.28 14.91
N GLU A 160 9.30 24.59 15.56
CA GLU A 160 9.11 25.41 16.78
C GLU A 160 9.24 26.95 16.73
N CYS A 161 8.07 27.58 16.93
CA CYS A 161 7.79 28.44 18.09
C CYS A 161 6.40 28.08 18.65
#